data_AF-A0A953WLH6-F1
#
_entry.id   AF-A0A953WLH6-F1
#
_cell.length_a   1.000
_cell.length_b   1.000
_cell.length_c   1.000
_cell.angle_alpha   90.00
_cell.angle_beta   90.00
_cell.angle_gamma   90.00
#
_symmetry.space_group_name_H-M   'P 1'
#
loop_
_entity.id
_entity.type
_entity.pdbx_description
1 polymer ?
#
loop_
_entity_poly.entity_id
_entity_poly.type
_entity_poly.pdbx_seq_one_letter_code
_entity_poly.pdbx_strand_id
1 'polypeptide(L)'
;MADYLNQFFFGVYPYICLAVFVVGNILRFDHGQYSWRSGSSQLLRRKQLVLGSILFHVGILIIFAGHFVGLLTPIWVFDAIGISHGAKQVLAIVAGGLAGLMCLVGILLLIHRRLFDARIRATSSFGDTSI
;
A
#
# COMPACT_ATOMS: atom_id res chain seq x y z
N MET A 1 -3.78 30.96 -7.03
CA MET A 1 -4.01 29.93 -5.98
C MET A 1 -3.82 28.52 -6.53
N ALA A 2 -4.44 28.17 -7.66
CA ALA A 2 -4.27 26.85 -8.29
C ALA A 2 -2.80 26.51 -8.61
N ASP A 3 -2.04 27.46 -9.15
CA ASP A 3 -0.62 27.23 -9.49
C ASP A 3 0.25 26.98 -8.25
N TYR A 4 -0.01 27.72 -7.17
CA TYR A 4 0.68 27.50 -5.89
C TYR A 4 0.38 26.11 -5.33
N LEU A 5 -0.89 25.71 -5.33
CA LEU A 5 -1.29 24.37 -4.85
C LEU A 5 -0.67 23.27 -5.73
N ASN A 6 -0.64 23.44 -7.05
CA ASN A 6 -0.01 22.50 -7.96
C ASN A 6 1.48 22.36 -7.65
N GLN A 7 2.20 23.47 -7.55
CA GLN A 7 3.63 23.48 -7.21
C GLN A 7 3.88 22.85 -5.85
N PHE A 8 3.03 23.13 -4.86
CA PHE A 8 3.15 22.54 -3.54
C PHE A 8 2.97 21.01 -3.59
N PHE A 9 1.86 20.50 -4.13
CA PHE A 9 1.53 19.07 -4.08
C PHE A 9 2.37 18.19 -5.02
N PHE A 10 2.76 18.69 -6.19
CA PHE A 10 3.46 17.88 -7.20
C PHE A 10 4.93 18.26 -7.34
N GLY A 11 5.32 19.48 -6.94
CA GLY A 11 6.70 19.96 -7.00
C GLY A 11 7.46 19.80 -5.67
N VAL A 12 6.83 20.10 -4.52
CA VAL A 12 7.52 20.15 -3.22
C VAL A 12 7.20 18.95 -2.33
N TYR A 13 5.91 18.67 -2.14
CA TYR A 13 5.42 17.65 -1.20
C TYR A 13 5.99 16.24 -1.41
N PRO A 14 6.22 15.74 -2.65
CA PRO A 14 6.80 14.41 -2.84
C PRO A 14 8.19 14.27 -2.21
N TYR A 15 9.00 15.32 -2.22
CA TYR A 15 10.34 15.33 -1.61
C TYR A 15 10.27 15.37 -0.08
N ILE A 16 9.30 16.09 0.48
CA ILE A 16 9.05 16.06 1.94
C ILE A 16 8.67 14.65 2.37
N CYS A 17 7.73 14.02 1.66
CA CYS A 17 7.31 12.63 1.92
C CYS A 17 8.48 11.65 1.83
N LEU A 18 9.33 11.76 0.80
CA LEU A 18 10.51 10.90 0.65
C LEU A 18 11.54 11.12 1.77
N ALA A 19 11.82 12.37 2.14
CA ALA A 19 12.74 12.69 3.22
C ALA A 19 12.26 12.11 4.56
N VAL A 20 10.98 12.33 4.90
CA VAL A 20 10.38 11.80 6.14
C VAL A 20 10.34 10.27 6.10
N PHE A 21 9.99 9.66 4.96
CA PHE A 21 9.99 8.22 4.78
C PHE A 21 11.38 7.63 5.02
N VAL A 22 12.42 8.11 4.33
CA VAL A 22 13.78 7.54 4.44
C VAL A 22 14.37 7.78 5.82
N VAL A 23 14.40 9.03 6.29
CA VAL A 23 15.01 9.38 7.58
C VAL A 23 14.24 8.75 8.74
N GLY A 24 12.91 8.79 8.70
CA GLY A 24 12.06 8.18 9.73
C GLY A 24 12.24 6.67 9.83
N ASN A 25 12.39 5.97 8.69
CA ASN A 25 12.67 4.54 8.69
C ASN A 25 14.05 4.23 9.28
N ILE A 26 15.10 4.97 8.90
CA ILE A 26 16.46 4.79 9.46
C ILE A 26 16.45 5.01 10.97
N LEU A 27 15.90 6.14 11.44
CA LEU A 27 15.87 6.46 12.87
C LEU A 27 15.11 5.40 13.67
N ARG A 28 13.97 4.91 13.16
CA ARG A 28 13.19 3.85 13.81
C ARG A 28 13.91 2.50 13.80
N PHE A 29 14.66 2.20 12.74
CA PHE A 29 15.44 0.98 12.63
C PHE A 29 16.57 0.96 13.66
N ASP A 30 17.30 2.07 13.81
CA ASP A 30 18.45 2.16 14.73
C ASP A 30 18.03 2.24 16.20
N HIS A 31 17.00 3.02 16.52
CA HIS A 31 16.63 3.32 17.92
C HIS A 31 15.40 2.55 18.42
N GLY A 32 14.61 1.95 17.51
CA GLY A 32 13.26 1.48 17.79
C GLY A 32 13.01 0.00 17.49
N GLN A 33 14.04 -0.86 17.51
CA GLN A 33 13.95 -2.25 17.06
C GLN A 33 12.82 -3.07 17.70
N TYR A 34 12.55 -2.89 19.00
CA TYR A 34 11.45 -3.61 19.67
C TYR A 34 10.06 -3.25 19.11
N SER A 35 9.91 -2.04 18.57
CA SER A 35 8.69 -1.58 17.90
C SER A 35 8.59 -2.06 16.44
N TRP A 36 9.66 -2.64 15.88
CA TRP A 36 9.73 -3.08 14.49
C TRP A 36 9.16 -4.50 14.34
N ARG A 37 7.83 -4.58 14.31
CA ARG A 37 7.09 -5.84 14.24
C ARG A 37 5.80 -5.67 13.44
N SER A 38 5.29 -6.77 12.89
CA SER A 38 4.06 -6.76 12.09
C SER A 38 2.78 -6.49 12.89
N GLY A 39 2.83 -6.56 14.23
CA GLY A 39 1.65 -6.33 15.07
C GLY A 39 0.54 -7.36 14.86
N SER A 40 0.89 -8.63 14.57
CA SER A 40 -0.11 -9.66 14.24
C SER A 40 -1.14 -9.84 15.36
N SER A 41 -2.42 -9.74 14.98
CA SER A 41 -3.56 -9.98 15.87
C SER A 41 -4.25 -11.32 15.60
N GLN A 42 -3.57 -12.23 14.87
CA GLN A 42 -4.13 -13.51 14.43
C GLN A 42 -4.55 -14.41 15.58
N LEU A 43 -3.78 -14.43 16.67
CA LEU A 43 -4.07 -15.24 17.86
C LEU A 43 -5.40 -14.85 18.52
N LEU A 44 -5.75 -13.55 18.49
CA LEU A 44 -6.97 -13.03 19.10
C LEU A 44 -8.23 -13.34 18.28
N ARG A 45 -8.11 -13.29 16.94
CA ARG A 45 -9.22 -13.58 16.01
C ARG A 45 -8.70 -14.04 14.64
N ARG A 46 -8.72 -15.37 14.39
CA ARG A 46 -8.12 -16.01 13.21
C ARG A 46 -9.01 -16.03 11.96
N LYS A 47 -10.25 -16.53 12.04
CA LYS A 47 -11.06 -16.90 10.86
C LYS A 47 -11.21 -15.78 9.82
N GLN A 48 -11.68 -14.60 10.22
CA GLN A 48 -11.83 -13.45 9.31
C GLN A 48 -10.49 -12.85 8.88
N LEU A 49 -9.45 -12.96 9.72
CA LEU A 49 -8.12 -12.43 9.39
C LEU A 49 -7.50 -13.18 8.21
N VAL A 50 -7.59 -14.51 8.17
CA VAL A 50 -6.92 -15.31 7.12
C VAL A 50 -7.42 -14.90 5.73
N LEU A 51 -8.74 -14.87 5.53
CA LEU A 51 -9.32 -14.49 4.23
C LEU A 51 -9.01 -13.03 3.88
N GLY A 52 -9.26 -12.10 4.80
CA GLY A 52 -9.01 -10.67 4.58
C GLY A 52 -7.53 -10.37 4.31
N SER A 53 -6.64 -11.02 5.05
CA SER A 53 -5.19 -10.86 4.91
C SER A 53 -4.68 -11.41 3.58
N ILE A 54 -5.13 -12.59 3.14
CA ILE A 54 -4.71 -13.15 1.85
C ILE A 54 -5.19 -12.25 0.71
N LEU A 55 -6.47 -11.86 0.69
CA LEU A 55 -7.03 -11.00 -0.36
C LEU A 55 -6.32 -9.64 -0.40
N PHE A 56 -6.09 -9.02 0.76
CA PHE A 56 -5.38 -7.75 0.86
C PHE A 56 -3.93 -7.86 0.38
N HIS A 57 -3.15 -8.81 0.91
CA HIS A 57 -1.72 -8.89 0.62
C HIS A 57 -1.44 -9.33 -0.82
N VAL A 58 -2.20 -10.29 -1.35
CA VAL A 58 -2.03 -10.69 -2.77
C VAL A 58 -2.40 -9.51 -3.67
N GLY A 59 -3.51 -8.83 -3.41
CA GLY A 59 -3.93 -7.66 -4.18
C GLY A 59 -2.89 -6.53 -4.13
N ILE A 60 -2.48 -6.09 -2.93
CA ILE A 60 -1.56 -4.97 -2.76
C ILE A 60 -0.16 -5.26 -3.31
N LEU A 61 0.33 -6.50 -3.25
CA LEU A 61 1.63 -6.86 -3.81
C LEU A 61 1.61 -6.83 -5.34
N ILE A 62 0.53 -7.29 -5.97
CA ILE A 62 0.35 -7.17 -7.43
C ILE A 62 0.27 -5.70 -7.83
N ILE A 63 -0.50 -4.89 -7.10
CA ILE A 63 -0.61 -3.44 -7.33
C ILE A 63 0.76 -2.77 -7.20
N PHE A 64 1.50 -3.08 -6.13
CA PHE A 64 2.83 -2.55 -5.87
C PHE A 64 3.79 -2.89 -7.00
N ALA A 65 3.87 -4.17 -7.40
CA ALA A 65 4.72 -4.60 -8.51
C ALA A 65 4.31 -3.94 -9.83
N GLY A 66 3.01 -3.85 -10.11
CA GLY A 66 2.47 -3.18 -11.28
C GLY A 66 2.80 -1.69 -11.34
N HIS A 67 2.69 -0.96 -10.22
CA HIS A 67 3.06 0.45 -10.15
C HIS A 67 4.59 0.64 -10.23
N PHE A 68 5.35 -0.22 -9.55
CA PHE A 68 6.81 -0.14 -9.54
C PHE A 68 7.37 -0.34 -10.95
N VAL A 69 7.06 -1.47 -11.59
CA VAL A 69 7.49 -1.75 -12.96
C VAL A 69 6.83 -0.79 -13.95
N GLY A 70 5.55 -0.47 -13.76
CA GLY A 70 4.80 0.39 -14.66
C GLY A 70 5.29 1.83 -14.71
N LEU A 71 5.64 2.44 -13.58
CA LEU A 71 6.00 3.85 -13.52
C LEU A 71 7.50 4.10 -13.57
N LEU A 72 8.33 3.22 -12.99
CA LEU A 72 9.78 3.44 -12.93
C LEU A 72 10.54 2.84 -14.12
N THR A 73 9.96 1.89 -14.86
CA THR A 73 10.63 1.32 -16.04
C THR A 73 10.65 2.35 -17.18
N PRO A 74 11.84 2.69 -17.73
CA PRO A 74 11.95 3.62 -18.83
C PRO A 74 11.24 3.13 -20.11
N ILE A 75 10.74 4.07 -20.91
CA ILE A 75 9.97 3.77 -22.14
C ILE A 75 10.80 2.93 -23.13
N TRP A 76 12.09 3.24 -23.29
CA TRP A 76 12.97 2.52 -24.21
C TRP A 76 13.12 1.03 -23.87
N VAL A 77 12.98 0.64 -22.59
CA VAL A 77 12.98 -0.78 -22.19
C VAL A 77 11.73 -1.47 -22.71
N PHE A 78 10.56 -0.83 -22.60
CA PHE A 78 9.30 -1.36 -23.13
C PHE A 78 9.32 -1.49 -24.65
N ASP A 79 9.88 -0.49 -25.34
CA ASP A 79 10.01 -0.53 -26.79
C ASP A 79 10.94 -1.66 -27.24
N ALA A 80 12.06 -1.88 -26.53
CA ALA A 80 13.01 -2.95 -26.82
C ALA A 80 12.42 -4.37 -26.66
N ILE A 81 11.49 -4.56 -25.72
CA ILE A 81 10.77 -5.83 -25.51
C ILE A 81 9.45 -5.91 -26.31
N GLY A 82 9.16 -4.93 -27.16
CA GLY A 82 8.00 -4.91 -28.05
C GLY A 82 6.65 -4.67 -27.36
N ILE A 83 6.64 -4.08 -26.16
CA ILE A 83 5.41 -3.76 -25.43
C ILE A 83 4.94 -2.35 -25.82
N SER A 84 3.80 -2.28 -26.50
CA SER A 84 3.19 -0.99 -26.83
C SER A 84 2.61 -0.28 -25.60
N HIS A 85 2.55 1.05 -25.64
CA HIS A 85 1.98 1.86 -24.56
C HIS A 85 0.52 1.49 -24.26
N GLY A 86 -0.27 1.21 -25.30
CA GLY A 86 -1.66 0.77 -25.17
C GLY A 86 -1.77 -0.60 -24.50
N ALA A 87 -0.90 -1.56 -24.85
CA ALA A 87 -0.89 -2.88 -24.21
C ALA A 87 -0.59 -2.77 -22.71
N LYS A 88 0.38 -1.93 -22.32
CA LYS A 88 0.70 -1.65 -20.92
C LYS A 88 -0.49 -1.04 -20.17
N GLN A 89 -1.18 -0.08 -20.78
CA GLN A 89 -2.35 0.54 -20.16
C GLN A 89 -3.50 -0.45 -19.97
N VAL A 90 -3.80 -1.28 -20.97
CA VAL A 90 -4.83 -2.32 -20.86
C VAL A 90 -4.46 -3.33 -19.78
N LEU A 91 -3.20 -3.77 -19.72
CA LEU A 91 -2.71 -4.64 -18.65
C LEU A 91 -2.91 -4.00 -17.28
N ALA A 92 -2.56 -2.72 -17.12
CA ALA A 92 -2.73 -1.99 -15.88
C ALA A 92 -4.21 -1.89 -15.46
N ILE A 93 -5.12 -1.64 -16.41
CA ILE A 93 -6.56 -1.57 -16.14
C ILE A 93 -7.11 -2.93 -15.72
N VAL A 94 -6.81 -3.99 -16.47
CA VAL A 94 -7.40 -5.32 -16.23
C VAL A 94 -6.75 -6.00 -15.03
N ALA A 95 -5.44 -6.22 -15.06
CA ALA A 95 -4.74 -6.92 -13.98
C ALA A 95 -4.68 -6.07 -12.71
N GLY A 96 -4.39 -4.77 -12.85
CA GLY A 96 -4.41 -3.84 -11.73
C GLY A 96 -5.81 -3.62 -11.17
N GLY A 97 -6.86 -3.58 -12.00
CA GLY A 97 -8.25 -3.48 -11.55
C GLY A 97 -8.70 -4.71 -10.75
N LEU A 98 -8.39 -5.93 -11.23
CA LEU A 98 -8.69 -7.17 -10.51
C LEU A 98 -7.94 -7.23 -9.17
N ALA A 99 -6.65 -6.92 -9.16
CA ALA A 99 -5.85 -6.85 -7.94
C ALA A 99 -6.37 -5.76 -6.99
N GLY A 100 -6.80 -4.61 -7.53
CA GLY A 100 -7.47 -3.52 -6.81
C GLY A 100 -8.74 -3.99 -6.10
N LEU A 101 -9.60 -4.74 -6.79
CA LEU A 101 -10.82 -5.30 -6.21
C LEU A 101 -10.50 -6.31 -5.09
N MET A 102 -9.53 -7.20 -5.30
CA MET A 102 -9.07 -8.13 -4.26
C MET A 102 -8.54 -7.39 -3.03
N CYS A 103 -7.71 -6.36 -3.26
CA CYS A 103 -7.16 -5.52 -2.20
C CYS A 103 -8.28 -4.78 -1.44
N LEU A 104 -9.26 -4.22 -2.15
CA LEU A 104 -10.39 -3.49 -1.58
C LEU A 104 -11.28 -4.41 -0.73
N VAL A 105 -11.64 -5.59 -1.24
CA VAL A 105 -12.43 -6.56 -0.46
C VAL A 105 -11.64 -7.00 0.78
N GLY A 106 -10.34 -7.28 0.62
CA GLY A 106 -9.46 -7.63 1.74
C GLY A 106 -9.40 -6.55 2.81
N ILE A 107 -9.18 -5.29 2.44
CA ILE A 107 -9.08 -4.19 3.41
C ILE A 107 -10.42 -3.92 4.09
N LEU A 108 -11.56 -3.97 3.38
CA LEU A 108 -12.88 -3.80 3.99
C LEU A 108 -13.17 -4.88 5.04
N LEU A 109 -12.81 -6.14 4.76
CA LEU A 109 -12.93 -7.23 5.75
C LEU A 109 -12.03 -7.00 6.98
N LEU A 110 -10.81 -6.49 6.78
CA LEU A 110 -9.86 -6.21 7.86
C LEU A 110 -10.25 -4.99 8.69
N ILE A 111 -10.76 -3.93 8.06
CA ILE A 111 -11.30 -2.73 8.72
C ILE A 111 -12.50 -3.11 9.57
N HIS A 112 -13.47 -3.84 8.99
CA HIS A 112 -14.62 -4.33 9.74
C HIS A 112 -14.16 -5.11 10.98
N ARG A 113 -13.22 -6.04 10.81
CA ARG A 113 -12.66 -6.80 11.93
C ARG A 113 -12.01 -5.89 12.99
N ARG A 114 -11.24 -4.89 12.58
CA ARG A 114 -10.49 -4.04 13.51
C ARG A 114 -11.38 -3.10 14.30
N LEU A 115 -12.44 -2.58 13.69
CA LEU A 115 -13.33 -1.60 14.32
C LEU A 115 -14.47 -2.23 15.12
N PHE A 116 -14.94 -3.43 14.73
CA PHE A 116 -16.14 -4.04 15.33
C PHE A 116 -15.85 -5.27 16.20
N ASP A 117 -14.69 -5.92 16.12
CA ASP A 117 -14.33 -6.99 17.07
C ASP A 117 -13.74 -6.38 18.35
N ALA A 118 -14.44 -6.56 19.48
CA ALA A 118 -14.08 -5.98 20.77
C ALA A 118 -12.65 -6.32 21.22
N ARG A 119 -12.17 -7.55 20.97
CA ARG A 119 -10.82 -7.99 21.38
C ARG A 119 -9.74 -7.29 20.54
N ILE A 120 -10.02 -7.10 19.25
CA ILE A 120 -9.08 -6.45 18.33
C ILE A 120 -9.06 -4.94 18.55
N ARG A 121 -10.22 -4.33 18.75
CA ARG A 121 -10.33 -2.88 19.00
C ARG A 121 -9.64 -2.49 20.31
N ALA A 122 -9.82 -3.27 21.37
CA ALA A 122 -9.19 -3.02 22.67
C ALA A 122 -7.65 -3.12 22.64
N THR A 123 -7.08 -3.79 21.63
CA THR A 123 -5.62 -4.00 21.48
C THR A 123 -5.03 -3.26 20.28
N SER A 124 -5.83 -2.43 19.58
CA SER A 124 -5.37 -1.62 18.45
C SER A 124 -4.87 -0.26 18.91
N SER A 125 -3.79 0.23 18.29
CA SER A 125 -3.29 1.59 18.50
C SER A 125 -3.99 2.59 17.59
N PHE A 126 -3.79 3.88 17.85
CA PHE A 126 -4.30 4.94 16.96
C PHE A 126 -3.82 4.74 15.52
N GLY A 127 -2.53 4.44 15.32
CA GLY A 127 -1.95 4.21 13.98
C GLY A 127 -2.49 2.97 13.26
N ASP A 128 -3.11 2.03 13.96
CA ASP A 128 -3.80 0.89 13.36
C ASP A 128 -5.21 1.25 12.85
N THR A 129 -5.83 2.28 13.43
CA THR A 129 -7.24 2.66 13.19
C THR A 129 -7.41 3.97 12.45
N SER A 130 -6.38 4.80 12.40
CA SER A 130 -6.35 6.03 11.61
C SER A 130 -6.32 5.63 10.13
N ILE A 131 -7.49 5.68 9.50
CA ILE A 131 -7.73 5.46 8.07
C ILE A 131 -8.04 6.82 7.46
#